data_AF-A0A3B9UVZ5-F1
#
_entry.id   AF-A0A3B9UVZ5-F1
#
_cell.length_a   1.000
_cell.length_b   1.000
_cell.length_c   1.000
_cell.angle_alpha   90.00
_cell.angle_beta   90.00
_cell.angle_gamma   90.00
#
_symmetry.space_group_name_H-M   'P 1'
#
loop_
_entity.id
_entity.type
_entity.pdbx_description
1 polymer ?
#
loop_
_entity_poly.entity_id
_entity_poly.type
_entity_poly.pdbx_seq_one_letter_code
_entity_poly.pdbx_strand_id
1 'polypeptide(L)'
;KIDGYGVLQKIQNKNIPVIFLTAKSSIQDKVMGLKLGADDYITKPFEPLELLARIEALLRRSRVDKKKSETITFKHIMVLENERTVTMNNEEIYLTP
;
A
#
# COMPACT_ATOMS: atom_id res chain seq x y z
N LYS A 1 26.36 -1.52 9.78
CA LYS A 1 25.70 -0.53 8.88
C LYS A 1 24.66 -1.31 8.07
N ILE A 2 23.39 -0.89 8.04
CA ILE A 2 22.33 -1.60 7.29
C ILE A 2 22.21 -1.01 5.89
N ASP A 3 21.99 -1.83 4.87
CA ASP A 3 21.76 -1.40 3.49
C ASP A 3 20.26 -1.32 3.16
N GLY A 4 19.93 -0.93 1.92
CA GLY A 4 18.52 -0.78 1.50
C GLY A 4 17.71 -2.08 1.60
N TYR A 5 18.31 -3.23 1.29
CA TYR A 5 17.65 -4.53 1.41
C TYR A 5 17.36 -4.89 2.86
N GLY A 6 18.32 -4.64 3.76
CA GLY A 6 18.12 -4.85 5.20
C GLY A 6 17.04 -3.91 5.78
N VAL A 7 16.93 -2.68 5.28
CA VAL A 7 15.83 -1.77 5.66
C VAL A 7 14.48 -2.34 5.23
N LEU A 8 14.36 -2.81 3.98
CA LEU A 8 13.13 -3.43 3.46
C LEU A 8 12.67 -4.60 4.35
N GLN A 9 13.57 -5.52 4.70
CA GLN A 9 13.25 -6.65 5.58
C GLN A 9 12.71 -6.21 6.96
N LYS A 10 13.22 -5.11 7.52
CA LYS A 10 12.74 -4.58 8.81
C LYS A 10 11.36 -3.95 8.75
N ILE A 11 10.94 -3.46 7.59
CA ILE A 11 9.66 -2.75 7.43
C ILE A 11 8.60 -3.55 6.68
N GLN A 12 8.92 -4.76 6.20
CA GLN A 12 8.02 -5.58 5.37
C GLN A 12 6.63 -5.80 6.00
N ASN A 13 6.54 -5.85 7.33
CA ASN A 13 5.27 -6.07 8.05
C ASN A 13 4.45 -4.78 8.26
N LYS A 14 4.94 -3.61 7.85
CA LYS A 14 4.30 -2.31 8.12
C LYS A 14 3.35 -1.85 7.02
N ASN A 15 3.18 -2.63 5.95
CA ASN A 15 2.36 -2.29 4.78
C ASN A 15 2.68 -0.88 4.23
N ILE A 16 3.97 -0.54 4.18
CA ILE A 16 4.48 0.73 3.65
C ILE A 16 4.99 0.48 2.24
N PRO A 17 4.53 1.21 1.21
CA PRO A 17 5.04 1.05 -0.14
C PRO A 17 6.51 1.44 -0.25
N VAL A 18 7.29 0.66 -0.99
CA VAL A 18 8.74 0.83 -1.13
C VAL A 18 9.15 0.92 -2.60
N ILE A 19 9.88 1.99 -2.91
CA ILE A 19 10.61 2.14 -4.18
C ILE A 19 12.11 2.07 -3.89
N PHE A 20 12.82 1.18 -4.58
CA PHE A 20 14.28 1.27 -4.63
C PHE A 20 14.72 2.33 -5.64
N LEU A 21 15.61 3.24 -5.22
CA LEU A 21 16.19 4.27 -6.08
C LEU A 21 17.72 4.19 -6.04
N THR A 22 18.33 3.57 -7.05
CA THR A 22 19.70 3.04 -6.93
C THR A 22 20.50 3.11 -8.22
N ALA A 23 21.83 3.12 -8.13
CA ALA A 23 22.70 2.99 -9.31
C ALA A 23 22.87 1.52 -9.77
N LYS A 24 22.43 0.55 -8.94
CA LYS A 24 22.48 -0.88 -9.26
C LYS A 24 21.45 -1.22 -10.33
N SER A 25 21.91 -1.40 -11.58
CA SER A 25 21.06 -1.63 -12.75
C SER A 25 21.01 -3.08 -13.23
N SER A 26 21.69 -4.00 -12.53
CA SER A 26 21.67 -5.41 -12.92
C SER A 26 20.25 -5.99 -12.79
N ILE A 27 19.90 -6.89 -13.70
CA ILE A 27 18.63 -7.61 -13.66
C ILE A 27 18.50 -8.38 -12.34
N GLN A 28 19.62 -8.94 -11.84
CA GLN A 28 19.68 -9.68 -10.59
C GLN A 28 19.32 -8.80 -9.38
N ASP A 29 19.87 -7.59 -9.28
CA ASP A 29 19.57 -6.65 -8.19
C ASP A 29 18.09 -6.21 -8.22
N LYS A 30 17.54 -5.98 -9.41
CA LYS A 30 16.13 -5.61 -9.62
C LYS A 30 15.20 -6.75 -9.21
N VAL A 31 15.45 -7.97 -9.71
CA VAL A 31 14.66 -9.16 -9.37
C VAL A 31 14.71 -9.44 -7.86
N MET A 32 15.89 -9.29 -7.24
CA MET A 32 16.05 -9.46 -5.80
C MET A 32 15.20 -8.46 -5.01
N GLY A 33 15.27 -7.15 -5.34
CA GLY A 33 14.50 -6.12 -4.65
C GLY A 33 12.99 -6.35 -4.71
N LEU A 34 12.48 -6.71 -5.90
CA LEU A 34 11.06 -6.99 -6.10
C LEU A 34 10.63 -8.28 -5.35
N LYS A 35 11.45 -9.34 -5.37
CA LYS A 35 11.16 -10.58 -4.62
C LYS A 35 11.14 -10.38 -3.11
N LEU A 36 11.93 -9.43 -2.60
CA LEU A 36 11.94 -9.07 -1.17
C LEU A 36 10.75 -8.18 -0.76
N GLY A 37 9.85 -7.85 -1.68
CA GLY A 37 8.62 -7.11 -1.40
C GLY A 37 8.70 -5.60 -1.64
N ALA A 38 9.64 -5.12 -2.45
CA ALA A 38 9.55 -3.76 -2.98
C ALA A 38 8.47 -3.68 -4.07
N ASP A 39 7.74 -2.57 -4.10
CA ASP A 39 6.70 -2.32 -5.08
C ASP A 39 7.25 -1.78 -6.40
N ASP A 40 8.40 -1.10 -6.36
CA ASP A 40 9.08 -0.59 -7.56
C ASP A 40 10.61 -0.54 -7.38
N TYR A 41 11.32 -0.50 -8.50
CA TYR A 41 12.77 -0.45 -8.56
C TYR A 41 13.24 0.40 -9.74
N ILE A 42 13.80 1.57 -9.41
CA ILE A 42 14.22 2.61 -10.35
C ILE A 42 15.74 2.77 -10.30
N THR A 43 16.36 2.71 -11.47
CA THR A 43 17.80 2.91 -11.64
C THR A 43 18.11 4.38 -11.89
N LYS A 44 19.26 4.86 -11.37
CA LYS A 44 19.80 6.18 -11.71
C LYS A 44 20.62 6.12 -13.00
N PRO A 45 20.60 7.18 -13.83
CA PRO A 45 19.74 8.37 -13.74
C PRO A 45 18.28 8.07 -14.11
N PHE A 46 17.36 8.88 -13.62
CA PHE A 46 15.92 8.75 -13.88
C PHE A 46 15.31 10.13 -14.15
N GLU A 47 14.19 10.15 -14.87
CA GLU A 47 13.43 11.38 -15.10
C GLU A 47 12.55 11.71 -13.88
N PRO A 48 12.58 12.95 -13.35
CA PRO A 48 11.79 13.31 -12.16
C PRO A 48 10.28 13.09 -12.34
N LEU A 49 9.75 13.33 -13.55
CA LEU A 49 8.34 13.10 -13.86
C LEU A 49 7.98 11.61 -13.85
N GLU A 50 8.90 10.72 -14.25
CA GLU A 50 8.68 9.28 -14.17
C GLU A 50 8.61 8.82 -12.70
N LEU A 51 9.53 9.30 -11.87
CA LEU A 51 9.52 8.99 -10.43
C LEU A 51 8.21 9.47 -9.78
N LEU A 52 7.76 10.69 -10.11
CA LEU A 52 6.51 11.24 -9.59
C LEU A 52 5.31 10.36 -9.96
N ALA A 53 5.19 9.98 -11.24
CA ALA A 53 4.10 9.12 -11.71
C ALA A 53 4.09 7.75 -11.01
N ARG A 54 5.26 7.16 -10.74
CA ARG A 54 5.38 5.90 -9.99
C ARG A 54 4.95 6.05 -8.53
N ILE A 55 5.36 7.13 -7.87
CA ILE A 55 4.93 7.44 -6.48
C ILE A 55 3.40 7.57 -6.41
N GLU A 56 2.79 8.34 -7.32
CA GLU A 56 1.34 8.51 -7.37
C GLU A 56 0.60 7.20 -7.62
N ALA A 57 1.13 6.34 -8.50
CA ALA A 57 0.56 5.03 -8.78
C ALA A 57 0.59 4.11 -7.55
N LEU A 58 1.68 4.09 -6.78
CA LEU A 58 1.78 3.31 -5.55
C LEU A 58 0.82 3.82 -4.47
N LEU A 59 0.79 5.13 -4.23
CA LEU A 59 -0.09 5.71 -3.21
C LEU A 59 -1.58 5.44 -3.52
N ARG A 60 -1.97 5.47 -4.80
CA ARG A 60 -3.33 5.12 -5.21
C ARG A 60 -3.67 3.67 -4.84
N ARG A 61 -2.77 2.71 -5.08
CA ARG A 61 -2.99 1.30 -4.73
C ARG A 61 -3.10 1.11 -3.21
N SER A 62 -2.22 1.72 -2.44
CA SER A 62 -2.24 1.61 -0.98
C SER A 62 -3.48 2.24 -0.33
N ARG A 63 -4.05 3.28 -0.96
CA ARG A 63 -5.34 3.86 -0.52
C ARG A 63 -6.52 2.95 -0.80
N VAL A 64 -6.50 2.18 -1.89
CA VAL A 64 -7.55 1.20 -2.19
C VAL A 64 -7.58 0.10 -1.11
N ASP A 65 -6.40 -0.35 -0.65
CA ASP A 65 -6.32 -1.33 0.43
C ASP A 65 -6.82 -0.77 1.78
N LYS A 66 -6.59 0.52 2.05
CA LYS A 66 -7.15 1.18 3.26
C LYS A 66 -8.66 1.42 3.19
N LYS A 67 -9.23 1.65 2.01
CA LYS A 67 -10.68 1.89 1.86
C LYS A 67 -11.54 0.65 2.22
N LYS A 68 -10.96 -0.55 2.19
CA LYS A 68 -11.63 -1.77 2.69
C LYS A 68 -11.75 -1.82 4.22
N SER A 69 -11.02 -0.98 4.96
CA SER A 69 -10.98 -1.04 6.43
C SER A 69 -12.04 -0.20 7.15
N GLU A 70 -12.94 0.47 6.43
CA GLU A 70 -14.04 1.24 7.06
C GLU A 70 -15.32 0.43 7.23
N THR A 71 -15.24 -0.89 7.11
CA THR A 71 -16.32 -1.80 7.44
C THR A 71 -16.07 -2.41 8.81
N ILE A 72 -16.80 -1.95 9.84
CA ILE A 72 -16.80 -2.58 11.16
C ILE A 72 -17.87 -3.67 11.17
N THR A 73 -17.51 -4.91 11.48
CA THR A 73 -18.46 -6.02 11.60
C THR A 73 -18.51 -6.54 13.03
N PHE A 74 -19.72 -6.67 13.57
CA PHE A 74 -19.97 -7.26 14.87
C PHE A 74 -21.27 -8.07 14.86
N LYS A 75 -21.15 -9.39 14.99
CA LYS A 75 -22.28 -10.34 14.84
C LYS A 75 -23.02 -10.09 13.52
N HIS A 76 -24.30 -9.75 13.60
CA HIS A 76 -25.18 -9.44 12.47
C HIS A 76 -25.13 -7.96 12.05
N ILE A 77 -24.28 -7.14 12.65
CA ILE A 77 -24.16 -5.71 12.39
C ILE A 77 -22.94 -5.43 11.51
N MET A 78 -23.13 -4.60 10.48
CA MET A 78 -22.08 -4.07 9.63
C MET A 78 -22.20 -2.55 9.56
N VAL A 79 -21.12 -1.82 9.86
CA VAL A 79 -21.04 -0.36 9.77
C VAL A 79 -20.11 -0.02 8.62
N LEU A 80 -20.59 0.76 7.67
CA LEU A 80 -19.82 1.32 6.56
C LEU A 80 -19.54 2.79 6.89
N GLU A 81 -18.44 3.08 7.60
CA GLU A 81 -18.18 4.42 8.16
C GLU A 81 -18.16 5.52 7.09
N ASN A 82 -17.51 5.24 5.95
CA ASN A 82 -17.50 6.10 4.76
C ASN A 82 -18.89 6.44 4.22
N GLU A 83 -19.83 5.50 4.31
CA GLU A 83 -21.18 5.62 3.76
C GLU A 83 -22.17 6.17 4.78
N ARG A 84 -21.76 6.28 6.07
CA ARG A 84 -22.65 6.54 7.20
C ARG A 84 -23.86 5.59 7.25
N THR A 85 -23.66 4.37 6.76
CA THR A 85 -24.69 3.34 6.68
C THR A 85 -24.38 2.25 7.69
N VAL A 86 -25.42 1.77 8.38
CA VAL A 86 -25.34 0.59 9.23
C VAL A 86 -26.35 -0.42 8.73
N THR A 87 -25.96 -1.68 8.60
CA THR A 87 -26.88 -2.78 8.27
C THR A 87 -26.94 -3.81 9.39
N MET A 88 -28.11 -4.41 9.57
CA MET A 88 -28.33 -5.57 10.42
C MET A 88 -28.96 -6.69 9.59
N ASN A 89 -28.35 -7.88 9.54
CA ASN A 89 -28.80 -8.97 8.69
C ASN A 89 -28.98 -8.57 7.20
N ASN A 90 -28.10 -7.70 6.70
CA ASN A 90 -28.15 -7.11 5.35
C ASN A 90 -29.32 -6.13 5.10
N GLU A 91 -30.08 -5.73 6.12
CA GLU A 91 -31.04 -4.63 6.01
C GLU A 91 -30.47 -3.35 6.62
N GLU A 92 -30.60 -2.23 5.91
CA GLU A 92 -30.15 -0.92 6.39
C GLU A 92 -30.99 -0.45 7.59
N ILE A 93 -30.30 0.01 8.64
CA ILE A 93 -30.90 0.58 9.85
C ILE A 93 -30.48 2.05 9.99
N TYR A 94 -31.47 2.92 10.18
CA TYR A 94 -31.24 4.33 10.45
C TYR A 94 -30.90 4.54 11.92
N LEU A 95 -29.79 5.22 12.19
CA LEU A 95 -29.37 5.65 13.53
C LEU A 95 -29.55 7.16 13.68
N THR A 96 -29.82 7.62 14.90
CA THR A 96 -29.81 9.05 15.21
C THR A 96 -28.38 9.60 15.19
N PRO A 97 -28.18 10.89 14.86
CA PRO A 97 -26.87 11.54 14.88
C PRO A 97 -26.14 11.44 16.23
#